data_AF-A0A7Z8YQL7-F1
#
_entry.id   AF-A0A7Z8YQL7-F1
#
_cell.length_a   1.000
_cell.length_b   1.000
_cell.length_c   1.000
_cell.angle_alpha   90.00
_cell.angle_beta   90.00
_cell.angle_gamma   90.00
#
_symmetry.space_group_name_H-M   'P 1'
#
loop_
_entity.id
_entity.type
_entity.pdbx_description
1 polymer ?
#
loop_
_entity_poly.entity_id
_entity_poly.type
_entity_poly.pdbx_seq_one_letter_code
_entity_poly.pdbx_strand_id
1 'polypeptide(L)'
;MRKMFPAFSLHCSLMNIDIVGIWILKTGQVMTILYRQGDKIGFTYEMEGLPENKQLKIYQDIPSRIEELETWEEKLEGKVQVIRPRREHFVWVKDRQLGILREVRAGINKRKSRKEWKKKKLKQISK
;
A
#
# COMPACT_ATOMS: atom_id res chain seq x y z
N MET A 1 -4.70 0.57 -22.51
CA MET A 1 -4.54 0.64 -21.05
C MET A 1 -3.29 1.37 -20.54
N ARG A 2 -2.15 1.41 -21.27
CA ARG A 2 -0.91 2.11 -20.82
C ARG A 2 -0.95 3.65 -20.78
N LYS A 3 -1.98 4.32 -21.32
CA LYS A 3 -2.04 5.79 -21.41
C LYS A 3 -2.75 6.51 -20.23
N MET A 4 -3.34 5.77 -19.28
CA MET A 4 -4.15 6.36 -18.20
C MET A 4 -3.47 6.50 -16.85
N PHE A 5 -2.24 6.00 -16.68
CA PHE A 5 -1.47 6.14 -15.45
C PHE A 5 -0.07 6.69 -15.73
N PRO A 6 0.08 7.98 -16.08
CA PRO A 6 1.39 8.60 -16.12
C PRO A 6 1.87 8.75 -14.66
N ALA A 7 2.89 7.96 -14.29
CA ALA A 7 3.64 8.05 -13.04
C ALA A 7 2.79 8.08 -11.75
N PHE A 8 2.13 6.96 -11.42
CA PHE A 8 1.99 6.63 -10.00
C PHE A 8 3.42 6.32 -9.53
N SER A 9 4.03 7.19 -8.72
CA SER A 9 5.40 6.96 -8.25
C SER A 9 5.47 5.66 -7.45
N LEU A 10 6.63 5.01 -7.41
CA LEU A 10 6.87 3.79 -6.61
C LEU A 10 6.42 3.98 -5.12
N HIS A 11 6.48 5.21 -4.62
CA HIS A 11 5.99 5.54 -3.28
C HIS A 11 4.48 5.34 -3.12
N CYS A 12 3.69 5.54 -4.18
CA CYS A 12 2.26 5.28 -4.14
C CYS A 12 1.91 3.80 -4.37
N SER A 13 2.81 2.97 -4.90
CA SER A 13 2.57 1.51 -4.92
C SER A 13 2.62 0.89 -3.54
N LEU A 14 3.33 1.52 -2.59
CA LEU A 14 3.41 1.10 -1.20
C LEU A 14 2.30 1.69 -0.30
N MET A 15 1.42 2.53 -0.85
CA MET A 15 0.28 3.06 -0.11
C MET A 15 -0.65 1.93 0.33
N ASN A 16 -1.06 2.00 1.60
CA ASN A 16 -2.04 1.08 2.18
C ASN A 16 -1.58 -0.39 2.11
N ILE A 17 -0.26 -0.60 2.23
CA ILE A 17 0.35 -1.92 2.43
C ILE A 17 0.71 -2.06 3.90
N ASP A 18 0.18 -3.10 4.54
CA ASP A 18 0.63 -3.58 5.83
C ASP A 18 1.79 -4.55 5.62
N ILE A 19 2.90 -4.30 6.30
CA ILE A 19 4.08 -5.15 6.30
C ILE A 19 4.09 -5.91 7.62
N VAL A 20 3.98 -7.24 7.55
CA VAL A 20 3.89 -8.10 8.72
C VAL A 20 5.08 -9.06 8.73
N GLY A 21 5.78 -9.17 9.85
CA GLY A 21 6.82 -10.19 10.03
C GLY A 21 6.23 -11.48 10.59
N ILE A 22 6.62 -12.63 10.04
CA ILE A 22 6.30 -13.96 10.56
C ILE A 22 7.60 -14.58 11.03
N TRP A 23 7.78 -14.64 12.34
CA TRP A 23 8.96 -15.21 12.97
C TRP A 23 8.74 -16.69 13.26
N ILE A 24 9.54 -17.55 12.66
CA ILE A 24 9.57 -18.99 12.90
C ILE A 24 10.53 -19.23 14.08
N LEU A 25 9.96 -19.47 15.26
CA LEU A 25 10.71 -19.49 16.52
C LEU A 25 11.78 -20.59 16.56
N LYS A 26 11.48 -21.76 15.98
CA LYS A 26 12.41 -22.90 15.96
C LYS A 26 13.71 -22.60 15.22
N THR A 27 13.63 -21.88 14.11
CA THR A 27 14.79 -21.62 13.23
C THR A 27 15.34 -20.20 13.38
N GLY A 28 14.63 -19.33 14.10
CA GLY A 28 14.96 -17.91 14.18
C GLY A 28 14.71 -17.12 12.89
N GLN A 29 14.12 -17.77 11.87
CA GLN A 29 13.94 -17.18 10.56
C GLN A 29 12.70 -16.27 10.51
N VAL A 30 12.78 -15.18 9.75
CA VAL A 30 11.68 -14.24 9.57
C VAL A 30 11.31 -14.16 8.10
N MET A 31 10.01 -14.32 7.81
CA MET A 31 9.43 -14.04 6.51
C MET A 31 8.55 -12.80 6.62
N THR A 32 8.72 -11.86 5.69
CA THR A 32 7.90 -10.67 5.63
C THR A 32 6.73 -10.90 4.69
N ILE A 33 5.52 -10.60 5.12
CA ILE A 33 4.28 -10.75 4.36
C ILE A 33 3.73 -9.36 4.10
N LEU A 34 3.28 -9.16 2.86
CA LEU A 34 2.67 -7.91 2.41
C LEU A 34 1.18 -8.13 2.29
N TYR A 35 0.41 -7.32 3.00
CA TYR A 35 -1.04 -7.24 2.86
C TYR A 35 -1.41 -5.87 2.28
N ARG A 36 -2.38 -5.82 1.37
CA ARG A 36 -2.92 -4.57 0.85
C ARG A 36 -4.41 -4.55 1.09
N GLN A 37 -4.89 -3.52 1.79
CA GLN A 37 -6.31 -3.42 2.16
C GLN A 37 -6.85 -4.68 2.86
N GLY A 38 -5.99 -5.37 3.62
CA GLY A 38 -6.31 -6.60 4.33
C GLY A 38 -6.08 -7.90 3.56
N ASP A 39 -5.78 -7.86 2.25
CA ASP A 39 -5.53 -9.04 1.43
C ASP A 39 -4.04 -9.31 1.23
N LYS A 40 -3.60 -10.56 1.38
CA LYS A 40 -2.22 -11.00 1.17
C LYS A 40 -1.84 -10.87 -0.31
N ILE A 41 -0.79 -10.11 -0.60
CA ILE A 41 -0.35 -9.83 -1.98
C ILE A 41 1.05 -10.35 -2.30
N GLY A 42 1.84 -10.71 -1.29
CA GLY A 42 3.17 -11.24 -1.52
C GLY A 42 3.97 -11.44 -0.25
N PHE A 43 5.22 -11.86 -0.43
CA PHE A 43 6.18 -12.01 0.65
C PHE A 43 7.59 -11.64 0.18
N THR A 44 8.45 -11.33 1.14
CA THR A 44 9.89 -11.28 0.97
C THR A 44 10.55 -12.15 2.03
N TYR A 45 11.68 -12.75 1.66
CA TYR A 45 12.49 -13.56 2.54
C TYR A 45 13.95 -13.28 2.22
N GLU A 46 14.64 -12.60 3.14
CA GLU A 46 15.99 -12.09 2.91
C GLU A 46 17.06 -12.91 3.65
N MET A 47 16.64 -13.93 4.40
CA MET A 47 17.56 -14.77 5.15
C MET A 47 18.04 -15.96 4.32
N GLU A 48 19.17 -16.53 4.71
CA GLU A 48 19.64 -17.79 4.15
C GLU A 48 19.01 -18.98 4.88
N GLY A 49 18.94 -20.13 4.20
CA GLY A 49 18.63 -21.43 4.83
C GLY A 49 17.25 -22.03 4.56
N LEU A 50 16.31 -21.31 3.93
CA LEU A 50 15.10 -21.93 3.36
C LEU A 50 15.18 -21.97 1.83
N PRO A 51 15.05 -23.15 1.19
CA PRO A 51 14.90 -23.23 -0.25
C PRO A 51 13.55 -22.64 -0.69
N GLU A 52 13.51 -22.06 -1.89
CA GLU A 52 12.35 -21.31 -2.43
C GLU A 52 11.03 -22.09 -2.35
N ASN A 53 11.05 -23.40 -2.60
CA ASN A 53 9.87 -24.26 -2.51
C ASN A 53 9.28 -24.29 -1.08
N LYS A 54 10.12 -24.31 -0.04
CA LYS A 54 9.69 -24.23 1.35
C LYS A 54 9.19 -22.83 1.69
N GLN A 55 9.86 -21.79 1.19
CA GLN A 55 9.40 -20.42 1.36
C GLN A 55 7.99 -20.24 0.79
N LEU A 56 7.75 -20.71 -0.43
CA LEU A 56 6.45 -20.63 -1.08
C LEU A 56 5.38 -21.42 -0.31
N LYS A 57 5.72 -22.60 0.22
CA LYS A 57 4.81 -23.38 1.05
C LYS A 57 4.42 -22.63 2.32
N ILE A 58 5.39 -22.08 3.04
CA ILE A 58 5.13 -21.26 4.24
C ILE A 58 4.24 -20.06 3.88
N TYR A 59 4.56 -19.36 2.78
CA TYR A 59 3.74 -18.27 2.28
C TYR A 59 2.30 -18.70 1.99
N GLN A 60 2.08 -19.88 1.41
CA GLN A 60 0.75 -20.43 1.13
C GLN A 60 -0.01 -20.80 2.41
N ASP A 61 0.68 -21.33 3.42
CA ASP A 61 0.08 -21.73 4.71
C ASP A 61 -0.34 -20.51 5.57
N ILE A 62 0.27 -19.34 5.36
CA ILE A 62 -0.09 -18.10 6.03
C ILE A 62 -1.49 -17.63 5.56
N PRO A 63 -2.36 -17.09 6.42
CA PRO A 63 -3.70 -16.64 6.03
C PRO A 63 -3.72 -15.60 4.91
N SER A 64 -4.75 -15.67 4.08
CA SER A 64 -4.95 -14.72 2.97
C SER A 64 -5.46 -13.36 3.45
N ARG A 65 -6.12 -13.30 4.61
CA ARG A 65 -6.62 -12.07 5.23
C ARG A 65 -5.81 -11.71 6.47
N ILE A 66 -5.47 -10.43 6.63
CA ILE A 66 -4.67 -9.96 7.77
C ILE A 66 -5.38 -10.17 9.12
N GLU A 67 -6.72 -10.11 9.11
CA GLU A 67 -7.58 -10.27 10.29
C GLU A 67 -7.53 -11.69 10.86
N GLU A 68 -7.21 -12.69 10.03
CA GLU A 68 -7.14 -14.10 10.42
C GLU A 68 -5.79 -14.46 11.08
N LEU A 69 -4.81 -13.56 11.04
CA LEU A 69 -3.46 -13.82 11.53
C LEU A 69 -3.41 -14.09 13.03
N GLU A 70 -4.28 -13.47 13.82
CA GLU A 70 -4.32 -13.65 15.28
C GLU A 70 -4.73 -15.08 15.62
N THR A 71 -5.87 -15.54 15.10
CA THR A 71 -6.33 -16.92 15.30
C THR A 71 -5.36 -17.96 14.70
N TRP A 72 -4.68 -17.63 13.61
CA TRP A 72 -3.66 -18.51 13.02
C TRP A 72 -2.40 -18.63 13.89
N GLU A 73 -1.95 -17.51 14.47
CA GLU A 73 -0.84 -17.46 15.42
C GLU A 73 -1.13 -18.29 16.67
N GLU A 74 -2.32 -18.14 17.24
CA GLU A 74 -2.78 -18.93 18.40
C GLU A 74 -2.78 -20.44 18.11
N LYS A 75 -3.24 -20.87 16.93
CA LYS A 75 -3.21 -22.29 16.53
C LYS A 75 -1.80 -22.86 16.40
N LEU A 76 -0.81 -21.99 16.22
CA LEU A 76 0.59 -22.33 16.06
C LEU A 76 1.43 -21.87 17.26
N GLU A 77 0.79 -21.76 18.43
CA GLU A 77 1.42 -21.34 19.67
C GLU A 77 2.78 -22.03 19.89
N GLY A 78 3.80 -21.22 20.21
CA GLY A 78 5.17 -21.67 20.43
C GLY A 78 5.95 -22.06 19.17
N LYS A 79 5.34 -22.00 17.97
CA LYS A 79 6.03 -22.28 16.69
C LYS A 79 6.31 -21.01 15.90
N VAL A 80 5.35 -20.09 15.90
CA VAL A 80 5.42 -18.84 15.16
C VAL A 80 5.06 -17.66 16.05
N GLN A 81 5.57 -16.48 15.69
CA GLN A 81 5.16 -15.21 16.27
C GLN A 81 4.93 -14.21 15.13
N VAL A 82 3.82 -13.48 15.19
CA VAL A 82 3.45 -12.47 14.20
C VAL A 82 3.86 -11.09 14.73
N ILE A 83 4.81 -10.47 14.03
CA ILE A 83 5.31 -9.14 14.30
C ILE A 83 4.47 -8.15 13.49
N ARG A 84 3.57 -7.43 14.18
CA ARG A 84 2.69 -6.43 13.55
C ARG A 84 3.22 -5.00 13.78
N PRO A 85 3.17 -4.11 12.78
CA PRO A 85 3.47 -2.71 12.97
C PRO A 85 2.41 -2.07 13.89
N ARG A 86 2.83 -1.17 14.79
CA ARG A 86 1.90 -0.44 15.65
C ARG A 86 1.06 0.51 14.80
N ARG A 87 -0.25 0.28 14.77
CA ARG A 87 -1.19 1.03 13.92
C ARG A 87 -1.16 2.54 14.19
N GLU A 88 -0.90 2.96 15.43
CA GLU A 88 -0.78 4.38 15.77
C GLU A 88 0.35 5.13 15.04
N HIS A 89 1.31 4.43 14.42
CA HIS A 89 2.45 5.05 13.74
C HIS A 89 2.23 5.27 12.23
N PHE A 90 1.07 4.90 11.67
CA PHE A 90 0.83 4.94 10.23
C PHE A 90 -0.44 5.71 9.87
N VAL A 91 -0.37 6.50 8.79
CA VAL A 91 -1.52 7.23 8.23
C VAL A 91 -2.06 6.45 7.04
N TRP A 92 -3.29 5.93 7.17
CA TRP A 92 -3.99 5.27 6.07
C TRP A 92 -4.66 6.29 5.18
N VAL A 93 -4.33 6.28 3.89
CA VAL A 93 -4.97 7.19 2.94
C VAL A 93 -6.31 6.60 2.54
N LYS A 94 -7.40 7.19 3.04
CA LYS A 94 -8.77 6.83 2.66
C LYS A 94 -9.15 7.47 1.33
N ASP A 95 -10.09 6.86 0.59
CA ASP A 95 -10.63 7.38 -0.68
C ASP A 95 -11.14 8.83 -0.56
N ARG A 96 -11.62 9.23 0.61
CA ARG A 96 -12.05 10.61 0.90
C ARG A 96 -10.92 11.63 0.71
N GLN A 97 -9.68 11.29 1.09
CA GLN A 97 -8.52 12.18 0.89
C GLN A 97 -8.11 12.28 -0.58
N LEU A 98 -8.29 11.20 -1.36
CA LEU A 98 -8.16 11.25 -2.82
C LEU A 98 -9.26 12.10 -3.47
N GLY A 99 -10.48 12.07 -2.94
CA GLY A 99 -11.58 12.95 -3.33
C GLY A 99 -11.24 14.43 -3.13
N ILE A 100 -10.71 14.78 -1.95
CA ILE A 100 -10.26 16.14 -1.63
C ILE A 100 -9.16 16.60 -2.60
N LEU A 101 -8.19 15.74 -2.91
CA LEU A 101 -7.13 16.06 -3.89
C LEU A 101 -7.71 16.29 -5.30
N ARG A 102 -8.73 15.54 -5.70
CA ARG A 102 -9.42 15.73 -7.00
C ARG A 102 -10.17 17.05 -7.04
N GLU A 103 -10.87 17.42 -5.97
CA GLU A 103 -11.59 18.70 -5.85
C GLU A 103 -10.64 19.89 -5.86
N VAL A 104 -9.53 19.81 -5.12
CA VAL A 104 -8.48 20.84 -5.12
C VAL A 104 -7.90 21.01 -6.53
N ARG A 105 -7.62 19.90 -7.24
CA ARG A 105 -7.10 19.94 -8.62
C ARG A 105 -8.12 20.54 -9.60
N ALA A 106 -9.40 20.22 -9.45
CA ALA A 106 -10.48 20.81 -10.25
C ALA A 106 -10.61 22.32 -10.00
N GLY A 107 -10.50 22.75 -8.74
CA GLY A 107 -10.49 24.17 -8.36
C GLY A 107 -9.32 24.94 -8.97
N ILE A 108 -8.12 24.36 -8.98
CA ILE A 108 -6.93 24.95 -9.62
C ILE A 108 -7.13 25.10 -11.14
N ASN A 109 -7.65 24.07 -11.81
CA ASN A 109 -7.91 24.12 -13.26
C ASN A 109 -8.97 25.16 -13.63
N LYS A 110 -10.07 25.27 -12.86
CA LYS A 110 -11.06 26.34 -13.01
C LYS A 110 -10.46 27.74 -12.85
N ARG A 111 -9.51 27.91 -11.92
CA ARG A 111 -8.81 29.20 -11.74
C ARG A 111 -7.90 29.54 -12.93
N LYS A 112 -7.21 28.55 -13.50
CA LYS A 112 -6.37 28.73 -14.70
C LYS A 112 -7.21 29.14 -15.91
N SER A 113 -8.31 28.43 -16.20
CA SER A 113 -9.19 28.77 -17.32
C SER A 113 -9.80 30.17 -17.20
N ARG A 114 -10.19 30.58 -15.99
CA ARG A 114 -10.68 31.94 -15.71
C ARG A 114 -9.62 33.02 -15.98
N LYS A 115 -8.36 32.76 -15.61
CA LYS A 115 -7.24 33.68 -15.88
C LYS A 115 -6.96 33.80 -17.38
N GLU A 116 -7.00 32.70 -18.11
CA GLU A 116 -6.83 32.70 -19.57
C GLU A 116 -7.97 33.41 -20.30
N TRP A 117 -9.22 33.20 -19.87
CA TRP A 117 -10.37 33.89 -20.42
C TRP A 117 -10.28 35.42 -20.22
N LYS A 118 -9.91 35.87 -19.00
CA LYS A 118 -9.66 37.29 -18.73
C LYS A 118 -8.55 37.86 -19.62
N LYS A 119 -7.44 37.13 -19.81
CA LYS A 119 -6.35 37.55 -20.72
C LYS A 119 -6.82 37.68 -22.17
N LYS A 120 -7.64 36.76 -22.68
CA LYS A 120 -8.19 36.84 -24.04
C LYS A 120 -9.14 38.02 -24.21
N LYS A 121 -10.01 38.28 -23.23
CA LYS A 121 -10.96 39.40 -23.26
C LYS A 121 -10.25 40.76 -23.24
N LEU A 122 -9.21 40.91 -22.42
CA LEU A 122 -8.39 42.13 -22.37
C LEU A 122 -7.67 42.41 -23.69
N LYS A 123 -7.20 41.37 -24.39
CA LYS A 123 -6.58 41.50 -25.73
C LYS A 123 -7.58 41.88 -26.84
N GLN A 124 -8.87 41.61 -26.67
CA GLN A 124 -9.91 42.01 -27.63
C GLN A 124 -10.37 43.46 -27.44
N ILE A 125 -10.17 44.03 -26.25
CA ILE A 125 -10.56 45.41 -25.92
C ILE A 125 -9.43 46.41 -26.25
N SER A 126 -8.18 45.93 -26.40
CA SER A 126 -7.02 46.76 -26.76
C SER A 126 -6.69 46.78 -28.27
N LYS A 127 -7.64 46.39 -29.12
CA LYS A 127 -7.59 46.47 -30.59
C LYS A 127 -8.77 47.31 -31.05
#